data_AF-A0A3L6MQ19-F1
#
_entry.id   AF-A0A3L6MQ19-F1
#
_cell.length_a   1.000
_cell.length_b   1.000
_cell.length_c   1.000
_cell.angle_alpha   90.00
_cell.angle_beta   90.00
_cell.angle_gamma   90.00
#
_symmetry.space_group_name_H-M   'P 1'
#
loop_
_entity.id
_entity.type
_entity.pdbx_description
1 polymer ?
#
loop_
_entity_poly.entity_id
_entity_poly.type
_entity_poly.pdbx_seq_one_letter_code
_entity_poly.pdbx_strand_id
1 'polypeptide(L)'
;MDGARQELELEELEELEEKAMVHGNATLDPLQQARKRRQRLAVTAMSATRGKKRVKRTSELDECMARTNKADLDVEDPLEWWVRHASDYPILSKMAFDLFSCPAMSAECERVFSQAKKVITDERNRLSSDTVAAIECQKHLLRSGMLA
;
A
#
# COMPACT_ATOMS: atom_id res chain seq x y z
N MET A 1 -34.15 84.34 -24.78
CA MET A 1 -35.00 83.31 -24.13
C MET A 1 -34.24 81.99 -24.15
N ASP A 2 -33.09 81.92 -23.45
CA ASP A 2 -32.28 80.69 -23.31
C ASP A 2 -31.12 81.01 -22.35
N GLY A 3 -31.37 80.95 -21.05
CA GLY A 3 -30.34 81.21 -20.03
C GLY A 3 -30.78 80.73 -18.65
N ALA A 4 -32.02 81.03 -18.27
CA ALA A 4 -32.58 80.56 -16.99
C ALA A 4 -33.00 79.07 -16.99
N ARG A 5 -33.03 78.40 -18.15
CA ARG A 5 -33.37 76.97 -18.25
C ARG A 5 -32.16 76.05 -18.08
N GLN A 6 -30.96 76.49 -18.42
CA GLN A 6 -29.74 75.68 -18.31
C GLN A 6 -29.09 75.75 -16.93
N GLU A 7 -29.29 76.83 -16.17
CA GLU A 7 -28.81 76.92 -14.77
C GLU A 7 -29.63 76.02 -13.82
N LEU A 8 -30.93 75.89 -14.05
CA LEU A 8 -31.80 74.97 -13.29
C LEU A 8 -31.49 73.50 -13.56
N GLU A 9 -31.10 73.13 -14.79
CA GLU A 9 -30.70 71.75 -15.12
C GLU A 9 -29.33 71.38 -14.53
N LEU A 10 -28.43 72.35 -14.31
CA LEU A 10 -27.11 72.09 -13.71
C LEU A 10 -27.18 71.95 -12.17
N GLU A 11 -28.03 72.75 -11.49
CA GLU A 11 -28.27 72.60 -10.04
C GLU A 11 -29.05 71.31 -9.72
N GLU A 12 -30.01 70.92 -10.57
CA GLU A 12 -30.80 69.69 -10.38
C GLU A 12 -29.98 68.42 -10.62
N LEU A 13 -28.91 68.48 -11.43
CA LEU A 13 -27.97 67.36 -11.63
C LEU A 13 -26.94 67.23 -10.50
N GLU A 14 -26.50 68.32 -9.88
CA GLU A 14 -25.56 68.31 -8.74
C GLU A 14 -26.27 67.80 -7.46
N GLU A 15 -27.55 68.17 -7.26
CA GLU A 15 -28.39 67.66 -6.17
C GLU A 15 -28.70 66.15 -6.32
N LEU A 16 -28.74 65.62 -7.54
CA LEU A 16 -28.97 64.20 -7.82
C LEU A 16 -27.71 63.36 -7.62
N GLU A 17 -26.52 63.91 -7.87
CA GLU A 17 -25.24 63.26 -7.58
C GLU A 17 -24.97 63.21 -6.07
N GLU A 18 -25.36 64.26 -5.33
CA GLU A 18 -25.32 64.29 -3.85
C GLU A 18 -26.33 63.30 -3.23
N LYS A 19 -27.55 63.19 -3.78
CA LYS A 19 -28.55 62.18 -3.35
C LYS A 19 -28.16 60.74 -3.71
N ALA A 20 -27.41 60.51 -4.78
CA ALA A 20 -26.94 59.18 -5.19
C ALA A 20 -25.81 58.62 -4.30
N MET A 21 -25.09 59.48 -3.57
CA MET A 21 -24.15 59.06 -2.53
C MET A 21 -24.83 58.50 -1.27
N VAL A 22 -26.14 58.72 -1.10
CA VAL A 22 -26.87 58.37 0.14
C VAL A 22 -27.61 57.02 0.06
N HIS A 23 -27.79 56.45 -1.13
CA HIS A 23 -28.49 55.17 -1.27
C HIS A 23 -27.75 54.17 -2.16
N GLY A 24 -26.94 53.31 -1.54
CA GLY A 24 -26.57 52.04 -2.16
C GLY A 24 -25.10 51.84 -2.53
N ASN A 25 -24.17 52.17 -1.64
CA ASN A 25 -23.07 51.24 -1.43
C ASN A 25 -22.89 51.06 0.08
N ALA A 26 -23.06 49.83 0.57
CA ALA A 26 -22.40 49.48 1.82
C ALA A 26 -20.91 49.40 1.48
N THR A 27 -20.23 50.54 1.43
CA THR A 27 -18.78 50.61 1.60
C THR A 27 -18.53 49.99 2.97
N LEU A 28 -18.30 48.68 2.98
CA LEU A 28 -17.84 47.99 4.17
C LEU A 28 -16.62 48.76 4.63
N ASP A 29 -16.70 49.38 5.81
CA ASP A 29 -15.61 50.04 6.51
C ASP A 29 -14.32 49.22 6.26
N PRO A 30 -13.20 49.84 5.83
CA PRO A 30 -11.96 49.13 5.53
C PRO A 30 -11.58 48.11 6.61
N LEU A 31 -11.90 48.40 7.88
CA LEU A 31 -11.70 47.49 9.00
C LEU A 31 -12.65 46.29 8.99
N GLN A 32 -13.91 46.47 8.61
CA GLN A 32 -14.89 45.40 8.44
C GLN A 32 -14.55 44.49 7.26
N GLN A 33 -14.07 45.06 6.14
CA GLN A 33 -13.60 44.29 4.99
C GLN A 33 -12.34 43.49 5.37
N ALA A 34 -11.39 44.09 6.09
CA ALA A 34 -10.22 43.40 6.62
C ALA A 34 -10.59 42.26 7.59
N ARG A 35 -11.57 42.48 8.49
CA ARG A 35 -12.09 41.43 9.40
C ARG A 35 -12.66 40.24 8.64
N LYS A 36 -13.50 40.48 7.63
CA LYS A 36 -14.08 39.42 6.79
C LYS A 36 -13.01 38.68 5.98
N ARG A 37 -12.01 39.39 5.46
CA ARG A 37 -10.86 38.78 4.77
C ARG A 37 -10.06 37.88 5.71
N ARG A 38 -9.77 38.33 6.93
CA ARG A 38 -9.04 37.56 7.96
C ARG A 38 -9.81 36.31 8.40
N GLN A 39 -11.13 36.42 8.58
CA GLN A 39 -11.98 35.26 8.89
C GLN A 39 -12.00 34.24 7.75
N ARG A 40 -12.11 34.67 6.48
CA ARG A 40 -12.02 33.77 5.31
C ARG A 40 -10.67 33.07 5.22
N LEU A 41 -9.57 33.81 5.38
CA LEU A 41 -8.22 33.22 5.36
C LEU A 41 -8.02 32.20 6.49
N ALA A 42 -8.57 32.45 7.68
CA ALA A 42 -8.52 31.50 8.79
C ALA A 42 -9.32 30.22 8.49
N VAL A 43 -10.53 30.33 7.92
CA VAL A 43 -11.36 29.17 7.54
C VAL A 43 -10.67 28.33 6.46
N THR A 44 -10.06 28.97 5.45
CA THR A 44 -9.29 28.27 4.41
C THR A 44 -8.04 27.60 4.99
N ALA A 45 -7.32 28.27 5.90
CA ALA A 45 -6.15 27.70 6.58
C ALA A 45 -6.53 26.49 7.45
N MET A 46 -7.66 26.54 8.17
CA MET A 46 -8.17 25.43 8.98
C MET A 46 -8.59 24.21 8.12
N SER A 47 -9.05 24.44 6.89
CA SER A 47 -9.37 23.38 5.93
C SER A 47 -8.10 22.76 5.31
N ALA A 48 -7.04 23.57 5.11
CA ALA A 48 -5.73 23.12 4.63
C ALA A 48 -4.95 22.30 5.68
N THR A 49 -5.24 22.45 6.98
CA THR A 49 -4.70 21.61 8.06
C THR A 49 -5.49 20.34 8.29
N ARG A 50 -6.23 19.83 7.29
CA ARG A 50 -6.82 18.49 7.37
C ARG A 50 -5.67 17.48 7.45
N GLY A 51 -5.32 17.12 8.69
CA GLY A 51 -4.16 16.30 9.02
C GLY A 51 -4.08 15.13 8.06
N LYS A 52 -2.93 15.01 7.38
CA LYS A 52 -2.59 13.80 6.63
C LYS A 52 -2.78 12.65 7.61
N LYS A 53 -3.86 11.86 7.44
CA LYS A 53 -4.04 10.65 8.23
C LYS A 53 -2.76 9.84 8.06
N ARG A 54 -2.09 9.57 9.16
CA ARG A 54 -0.89 8.72 9.18
C ARG A 54 -1.33 7.41 8.54
N VAL A 55 -0.83 7.11 7.34
CA VAL A 55 -1.05 5.81 6.71
C VAL A 55 -0.46 4.79 7.67
N LYS A 56 -1.30 3.96 8.28
CA LYS A 56 -0.80 2.81 9.01
C LYS A 56 -0.09 1.95 7.96
N ARG A 57 1.23 1.77 8.10
CA ARG A 57 1.91 0.66 7.46
C ARG A 57 1.40 -0.59 8.17
N THR A 58 0.29 -1.14 7.71
CA THR A 58 -0.09 -2.50 8.09
C THR A 58 0.84 -3.43 7.33
N SER A 59 1.53 -4.31 8.05
CA SER A 59 2.30 -5.38 7.42
C SER A 59 1.32 -6.35 6.76
N GLU A 60 1.70 -6.99 5.65
CA GLU A 60 0.94 -8.13 5.08
C GLU A 60 0.63 -9.18 6.17
N LEU A 61 1.57 -9.35 7.12
CA LEU A 61 1.40 -10.22 8.29
C LEU A 61 0.26 -9.76 9.20
N ASP A 62 0.13 -8.45 9.47
CA ASP A 62 -0.93 -7.92 10.34
C ASP A 62 -2.30 -8.12 9.70
N GLU A 63 -2.38 -7.97 8.37
CA GLU A 63 -3.59 -8.17 7.59
C GLU A 63 -3.97 -9.65 7.52
N CYS A 64 -2.99 -10.54 7.32
CA CYS A 64 -3.18 -11.99 7.34
C CYS A 64 -3.67 -12.48 8.72
N MET A 65 -3.03 -12.04 9.80
CA MET A 65 -3.43 -12.42 11.16
C MET A 65 -4.83 -11.89 11.53
N ALA A 66 -5.18 -10.68 11.07
CA ALA A 66 -6.50 -10.10 11.29
C ALA A 66 -7.61 -10.78 10.45
N ARG A 67 -7.27 -11.34 9.28
CA ARG A 67 -8.24 -11.99 8.37
C ARG A 67 -8.74 -13.34 8.89
N THR A 68 -8.06 -13.98 9.85
CA THR A 68 -8.35 -15.34 10.39
C THR A 68 -9.81 -15.77 10.25
N ASN A 69 -10.15 -16.43 9.13
CA ASN A 69 -11.45 -17.06 8.93
C ASN A 69 -11.36 -18.48 9.46
N LYS A 70 -12.39 -18.96 10.16
CA LYS A 70 -12.43 -20.35 10.67
C LYS A 70 -12.31 -21.40 9.55
N ALA A 71 -12.71 -21.06 8.33
CA ALA A 71 -12.58 -21.92 7.15
C ALA A 71 -11.14 -22.08 6.67
N ASP A 72 -10.26 -21.10 6.93
CA ASP A 72 -8.85 -21.15 6.54
C ASP A 72 -8.00 -22.01 7.50
N LEU A 73 -8.57 -22.43 8.64
CA LEU A 73 -7.91 -23.30 9.62
C LEU A 73 -8.08 -24.80 9.34
N ASP A 74 -9.01 -25.16 8.45
CA ASP A 74 -9.38 -26.55 8.13
C ASP A 74 -8.94 -26.94 6.72
N VAL A 75 -7.81 -26.39 6.26
CA VAL A 75 -7.27 -26.68 4.94
C VAL A 75 -6.43 -27.95 5.00
N GLU A 76 -6.74 -28.91 4.13
CA GLU A 76 -6.03 -30.19 4.02
C GLU A 76 -4.58 -30.02 3.54
N ASP A 77 -4.33 -29.11 2.58
CA ASP A 77 -3.00 -28.74 2.11
C ASP A 77 -2.69 -27.24 2.34
N PRO A 78 -1.84 -26.91 3.34
CA PRO A 78 -1.40 -25.54 3.59
C PRO A 78 -0.66 -24.90 2.40
N LEU A 79 0.05 -25.68 1.57
CA LEU A 79 0.77 -25.16 0.41
C LEU A 79 -0.18 -24.62 -0.65
N GLU A 80 -1.26 -25.36 -0.95
CA GLU A 80 -2.28 -24.94 -1.90
C GLU A 80 -2.94 -23.62 -1.47
N TRP A 81 -3.16 -23.45 -0.17
CA TRP A 81 -3.70 -22.21 0.39
C TRP A 81 -2.78 -21.01 0.10
N TRP A 82 -1.47 -21.16 0.32
CA TRP A 82 -0.49 -20.11 0.05
C TRP A 82 -0.33 -19.83 -1.44
N VAL A 83 -0.47 -20.84 -2.31
CA VAL A 83 -0.50 -20.64 -3.77
C VAL A 83 -1.70 -19.78 -4.16
N ARG A 84 -2.89 -20.07 -3.61
CA ARG A 84 -4.11 -19.32 -3.91
C ARG A 84 -4.07 -17.88 -3.42
N HIS A 85 -3.41 -17.62 -2.29
CA HIS A 85 -3.28 -16.30 -1.67
C HIS A 85 -1.96 -15.59 -1.99
N ALA A 86 -1.17 -16.11 -2.94
CA ALA A 86 0.11 -15.51 -3.31
C ALA A 86 -0.06 -14.08 -3.89
N SER A 87 -1.18 -13.79 -4.55
CA SER A 87 -1.51 -12.44 -5.03
C SER A 87 -1.88 -11.47 -3.92
N ASP A 88 -2.51 -11.98 -2.86
CA ASP A 88 -2.97 -11.20 -1.71
C ASP A 88 -1.79 -10.85 -0.80
N TYR A 89 -0.85 -11.78 -0.63
CA TYR A 89 0.33 -11.62 0.23
C TYR A 89 1.62 -11.99 -0.52
N PRO A 90 2.14 -11.13 -1.41
CA PRO A 90 3.27 -11.44 -2.28
C PRO A 90 4.60 -11.60 -1.54
N ILE A 91 4.76 -11.02 -0.35
CA ILE A 91 5.97 -11.17 0.47
C ILE A 91 5.79 -12.33 1.44
N LEU A 92 4.63 -12.41 2.11
CA LEU A 92 4.38 -13.43 3.11
C LEU A 92 4.30 -14.83 2.52
N SER A 93 3.72 -14.99 1.32
CA SER A 93 3.67 -16.28 0.63
C SER A 93 5.06 -16.83 0.34
N LYS A 94 6.02 -15.98 -0.07
CA LYS A 94 7.42 -16.40 -0.29
C LYS A 94 8.05 -16.91 1.00
N MET A 95 7.88 -16.17 2.10
CA MET A 95 8.37 -16.61 3.42
C MET A 95 7.74 -17.93 3.86
N ALA A 96 6.44 -18.12 3.59
CA ALA A 96 5.75 -19.37 3.89
C ALA A 96 6.34 -20.53 3.07
N PHE A 97 6.55 -20.35 1.76
CA PHE A 97 7.18 -21.39 0.92
C PHE A 97 8.61 -21.70 1.36
N ASP A 98 9.40 -20.69 1.75
CA ASP A 98 10.74 -20.91 2.30
C ASP A 98 10.68 -21.77 3.57
N LEU A 99 9.70 -21.53 4.45
CA LEU A 99 9.50 -22.33 5.66
C LEU A 99 9.07 -23.76 5.33
N PHE A 100 8.13 -23.95 4.40
CA PHE A 100 7.66 -25.28 3.99
C PHE A 100 8.70 -26.08 3.20
N SER A 101 9.69 -25.41 2.60
CA SER A 101 10.81 -26.08 1.93
C SER A 101 11.75 -26.80 2.90
N CYS A 102 11.71 -26.45 4.19
CA CYS A 102 12.52 -27.08 5.22
C CYS A 102 11.87 -28.39 5.69
N PRO A 103 12.56 -29.54 5.61
CA PRO A 103 12.02 -30.79 6.12
C PRO A 103 11.89 -30.72 7.66
N ALA A 104 10.77 -31.21 8.19
CA ALA A 104 10.51 -31.19 9.62
C ALA A 104 11.46 -32.10 10.42
N MET A 105 12.11 -33.08 9.77
CA MET A 105 12.96 -34.07 10.41
C MET A 105 14.20 -34.39 9.57
N SER A 106 15.29 -34.80 10.23
CA SER A 106 16.53 -35.29 9.59
C SER A 106 16.38 -36.65 8.91
N ALA A 107 15.24 -37.32 9.06
CA ALA A 107 15.01 -38.69 8.57
C ALA A 107 15.22 -38.82 7.05
N GLU A 108 14.95 -37.77 6.27
CA GLU A 108 15.19 -37.76 4.84
C GLU A 108 16.69 -37.78 4.52
N CYS A 109 17.47 -36.92 5.19
CA CYS A 109 18.93 -36.89 5.08
C CYS A 109 19.54 -38.23 5.52
N GLU A 110 19.09 -38.79 6.65
CA GLU A 110 19.53 -40.09 7.16
C GLU A 110 19.24 -41.24 6.18
N ARG A 111 18.10 -41.20 5.49
CA ARG A 111 17.76 -42.16 4.44
C ARG A 111 18.70 -42.04 3.25
N VAL A 112 19.05 -40.83 2.83
CA VAL A 112 20.05 -40.61 1.76
C VAL A 112 21.42 -41.12 2.20
N PHE A 113 21.88 -40.82 3.42
CA PHE A 113 23.16 -41.32 3.91
C PHE A 113 23.21 -42.84 4.05
N SER A 114 22.11 -43.45 4.51
CA SER A 114 21.98 -44.91 4.58
C SER A 114 22.03 -45.56 3.18
N GLN A 115 21.51 -44.89 2.15
CA GLN A 115 21.63 -45.34 0.77
C GLN A 115 23.03 -45.12 0.21
N ALA A 116 23.65 -43.97 0.49
CA ALA A 116 25.02 -43.67 0.11
C ALA A 116 26.01 -44.69 0.70
N LYS A 117 25.77 -45.17 1.93
CA LYS A 117 26.54 -46.27 2.53
C LYS A 117 26.46 -47.58 1.72
N LYS A 118 25.38 -47.81 0.97
CA LYS A 118 25.28 -48.97 0.06
C LYS A 118 26.07 -48.78 -1.23
N VAL A 119 26.36 -47.53 -1.62
CA VAL A 119 27.22 -47.21 -2.77
C VAL A 119 28.69 -47.35 -2.40
N ILE A 120 29.06 -46.87 -1.22
CA ILE A 120 30.41 -46.96 -0.67
C ILE A 120 30.54 -48.29 0.08
N THR A 121 30.81 -49.36 -0.66
CA THR A 121 31.14 -50.67 -0.07
C THR A 121 32.64 -50.81 0.14
N ASP A 122 33.09 -51.77 0.96
CA ASP A 122 34.53 -52.03 1.17
C ASP A 122 35.28 -52.31 -0.14
N GLU A 123 34.62 -52.96 -1.10
CA GLU A 123 35.17 -53.21 -2.44
C GLU A 123 35.17 -51.98 -3.36
N ARG A 124 34.33 -50.97 -3.09
CA ARG A 124 34.13 -49.76 -3.90
C ARG A 124 34.39 -48.48 -3.09
N ASN A 125 35.48 -48.45 -2.32
CA ASN A 125 35.83 -47.34 -1.42
C ASN A 125 36.67 -46.22 -2.06
N ARG A 126 37.04 -46.34 -3.35
CA ARG A 126 37.86 -45.35 -4.09
C ARG A 126 37.04 -44.30 -4.86
N LEU A 127 35.78 -44.08 -4.49
CA LEU A 127 34.91 -43.08 -5.13
C LEU A 127 35.16 -41.69 -4.50
N SER A 128 35.18 -40.65 -5.32
CA SER A 128 35.19 -39.27 -4.80
C SER A 128 33.82 -38.91 -4.20
N SER A 129 33.81 -37.95 -3.26
CA SER A 129 32.58 -37.39 -2.70
C SER A 129 31.60 -36.94 -3.79
N ASP A 130 32.13 -36.29 -4.82
CA ASP A 130 31.35 -35.72 -5.91
C ASP A 130 30.70 -36.81 -6.74
N THR A 131 31.39 -37.94 -6.94
CA THR A 131 30.83 -39.10 -7.66
C THR A 131 29.69 -39.72 -6.87
N VAL A 132 29.84 -39.88 -5.55
CA VAL A 132 28.77 -40.42 -4.69
C VAL A 132 27.55 -39.50 -4.69
N ALA A 133 27.78 -38.18 -4.58
CA ALA A 133 26.71 -37.18 -4.66
C ALA A 133 25.98 -37.22 -6.01
N ALA A 134 26.71 -37.32 -7.13
CA ALA A 134 26.13 -37.44 -8.46
C ALA A 134 25.29 -38.71 -8.62
N ILE A 135 25.76 -39.85 -8.12
CA ILE A 135 25.02 -41.12 -8.16
C ILE A 135 23.71 -41.02 -7.37
N GLU A 136 23.76 -40.51 -6.13
CA GLU A 136 22.55 -40.37 -5.31
C GLU A 136 21.57 -39.34 -5.89
N CYS A 137 22.09 -38.24 -6.45
CA CYS A 137 21.28 -37.26 -7.18
C CYS A 137 20.59 -37.90 -8.39
N GLN A 138 21.34 -38.60 -9.26
CA GLN A 138 20.78 -39.29 -10.42
C GLN A 138 19.70 -40.29 -10.01
N LYS A 139 19.92 -41.09 -8.96
CA LYS A 139 18.90 -42.02 -8.44
C LYS A 139 17.65 -41.28 -7.96
N HIS A 140 17.81 -40.16 -7.26
CA HIS A 140 16.68 -39.36 -6.79
C HIS A 140 15.89 -38.75 -7.95
N LEU A 141 16.58 -38.20 -8.96
CA LEU A 141 15.96 -37.64 -10.17
C LEU A 141 15.20 -38.69 -10.99
N LEU A 142 15.74 -39.90 -11.11
CA LEU A 142 15.07 -41.02 -11.76
C LEU A 142 13.81 -41.47 -11.00
N ARG A 143 13.89 -41.54 -9.66
CA ARG A 143 12.72 -41.91 -8.83
C ARG A 143 11.64 -40.84 -8.81
N SER A 144 12.01 -39.57 -8.90
CA SER A 144 11.05 -38.45 -9.00
C SER A 144 10.46 -38.29 -10.40
N GLY A 145 10.94 -39.05 -11.40
CA GLY A 145 10.41 -38.99 -12.76
C GLY A 145 10.81 -37.73 -13.53
N MET A 146 11.81 -36.96 -13.05
CA MET A 146 12.28 -35.75 -13.72
C MET A 146 13.19 -36.05 -14.92
N LEU A 147 13.83 -37.22 -14.94
CA LEU A 147 14.61 -37.74 -16.06
C LEU A 147 13.82 -38.90 -16.68
N ALA A 148 12.83 -38.58 -17.51
CA ALA A 148 12.06 -39.55 -18.31
C ALA A 148 12.51 -39.50 -19.78
#